data_AF-A0A0R2I3S8-F1
#
_entry.id   AF-A0A0R2I3S8-F1
#
_cell.length_a   1.000
_cell.length_b   1.000
_cell.length_c   1.000
_cell.angle_alpha   90.00
_cell.angle_beta   90.00
_cell.angle_gamma   90.00
#
_symmetry.space_group_name_H-M   'P 1'
#
loop_
_entity.id
_entity.type
_entity.pdbx_description
1 polymer ?
#
loop_
_entity_poly.entity_id
_entity_poly.type
_entity_poly.pdbx_seq_one_letter_code
_entity_poly.pdbx_strand_id
1 'polypeptide(L)'
;MVKQLSSKQFNSLQQKIGAERKNTNVLYVQLNETVGAGLEYYTDTGTFDLDILELPLGDSSKCLARYSHSYPPCLVPTVIRLLRQYVEAHGGNFEHVREYEANSNKGFADYFQDKTSIPYADLVDYEPR
;
A
#
# COMPACT_ATOMS: atom_id res chain seq x y z
N MET A 1 7.29 16.23 -16.89
CA MET A 1 7.92 16.66 -15.61
C MET A 1 7.04 16.16 -14.50
N VAL A 2 7.52 15.16 -13.76
CA VAL A 2 6.75 14.49 -12.70
C VAL A 2 6.22 15.50 -11.70
N LYS A 3 4.90 15.58 -11.57
CA LYS A 3 4.26 16.58 -10.71
C LYS A 3 4.21 16.06 -9.28
N GLN A 4 5.21 16.43 -8.50
CA GLN A 4 5.24 16.15 -7.07
C GLN A 4 3.97 16.66 -6.38
N LEU A 5 3.47 15.89 -5.41
CA LEU A 5 2.47 16.37 -4.47
C LEU A 5 3.02 17.58 -3.71
N SER A 6 2.28 18.69 -3.75
CA SER A 6 2.48 19.76 -2.78
C SER A 6 2.19 19.27 -1.36
N SER A 7 2.76 19.92 -0.34
CA SER A 7 2.51 19.59 1.06
C SER A 7 1.01 19.56 1.40
N LYS A 8 0.21 20.45 0.77
CA LYS A 8 -1.25 20.47 0.92
C LYS A 8 -1.91 19.20 0.38
N GLN A 9 -1.50 18.73 -0.80
CA GLN A 9 -2.03 17.51 -1.40
C GLN A 9 -1.62 16.27 -0.60
N PHE A 10 -0.36 16.23 -0.13
CA PHE A 10 0.12 15.13 0.70
C PHE A 10 -0.63 15.06 2.05
N ASN A 11 -0.84 16.20 2.72
CA ASN A 11 -1.63 16.28 3.95
C ASN A 11 -3.09 15.84 3.73
N SER A 12 -3.69 16.26 2.61
CA SER A 12 -5.04 15.84 2.24
C SER A 12 -5.12 14.33 2.01
N LEU A 13 -4.14 13.75 1.32
CA LEU A 13 -4.06 12.30 1.12
C LEU A 13 -3.93 11.56 2.45
N GLN A 14 -3.01 11.99 3.33
CA GLN A 14 -2.82 11.44 4.66
C GLN A 14 -4.14 11.40 5.46
N GLN A 15 -4.88 12.51 5.49
CA GLN A 15 -6.17 12.60 6.17
C GLN A 15 -7.20 11.67 5.53
N LYS A 16 -7.27 11.63 4.20
CA LYS A 16 -8.25 10.83 3.44
C LYS A 16 -8.12 9.34 3.72
N ILE A 17 -6.90 8.83 3.90
CA ILE A 17 -6.66 7.40 4.17
C ILE A 17 -6.52 7.08 5.67
N GLY A 18 -6.66 8.08 6.55
CA GLY A 18 -6.49 7.92 7.99
C GLY A 18 -5.08 7.47 8.38
N ALA A 19 -4.05 7.97 7.70
CA ALA A 19 -2.66 7.59 7.96
C ALA A 19 -2.02 8.40 9.08
N GLU A 20 -1.18 7.73 9.87
CA GLU A 20 -0.18 8.37 10.71
C GLU A 20 1.08 8.65 9.88
N ARG A 21 1.70 9.81 10.07
CA ARG A 21 2.99 10.12 9.43
C ARG A 21 4.13 9.69 10.34
N LYS A 22 4.99 8.79 9.86
CA LYS A 22 6.19 8.33 10.59
C LYS A 22 7.44 9.13 10.22
N ASN A 23 7.55 9.54 8.95
CA ASN A 23 8.63 10.40 8.46
C ASN A 23 8.08 11.33 7.37
N THR A 24 8.88 12.27 6.84
CA THR A 24 8.47 13.25 5.83
C THR A 24 7.68 12.65 4.66
N ASN A 25 8.11 11.48 4.18
CA ASN A 25 7.53 10.78 3.03
C ASN A 25 6.86 9.44 3.37
N VAL A 26 6.83 9.04 4.64
CA VAL A 26 6.32 7.72 5.05
C VAL A 26 5.02 7.86 5.81
N LEU A 27 3.97 7.25 5.27
CA LEU A 27 2.65 7.13 5.85
C LEU A 27 2.41 5.69 6.31
N TYR A 28 1.77 5.56 7.46
CA TYR A 28 1.37 4.28 8.02
C TYR A 28 -0.15 4.26 8.19
N VAL A 29 -0.80 3.20 7.71
CA VAL A 29 -2.23 2.98 7.87
C VAL A 29 -2.46 1.71 8.65
N GLN A 30 -3.11 1.82 9.81
CA GLN A 30 -3.59 0.64 10.51
C GLN A 30 -4.84 0.09 9.79
N LEU A 31 -4.79 -1.18 9.38
CA LEU A 31 -5.92 -1.84 8.73
C LEU A 31 -6.80 -2.52 9.77
N ASN A 32 -6.20 -3.26 10.70
CA ASN A 32 -6.86 -3.84 11.86
C ASN A 32 -5.86 -3.99 13.03
N GLU A 33 -6.14 -4.88 14.00
CA GLU A 33 -5.30 -5.06 15.18
C GLU A 33 -3.93 -5.72 14.90
N THR A 34 -3.80 -6.47 13.81
CA THR A 34 -2.59 -7.27 13.51
C THR A 34 -1.93 -6.92 12.19
N VAL A 35 -2.61 -6.22 11.29
CA VAL A 35 -2.13 -5.85 9.96
C VAL A 35 -2.15 -4.33 9.77
N GLY A 36 -1.04 -3.79 9.28
CA GLY A 36 -0.93 -2.42 8.82
C GLY A 36 -0.36 -2.32 7.41
N ALA A 37 -0.32 -1.11 6.89
CA ALA A 37 0.24 -0.78 5.58
C ALA A 37 1.24 0.36 5.70
N GLY A 38 2.45 0.17 5.17
CA GLY A 38 3.45 1.22 4.97
C GLY A 38 3.34 1.79 3.57
N LEU A 39 3.38 3.12 3.46
CA LEU A 39 3.34 3.85 2.20
C LEU A 39 4.52 4.81 2.15
N GLU A 40 5.45 4.61 1.24
CA GLU A 40 6.63 5.48 1.07
C GLU A 40 6.53 6.28 -0.23
N TYR A 41 6.55 7.60 -0.12
CA TYR A 41 6.44 8.50 -1.26
C TYR A 41 7.80 8.84 -1.87
N TYR A 42 7.97 8.46 -3.14
CA TYR A 42 9.15 8.73 -3.94
C TYR A 42 8.94 10.02 -4.73
N THR A 43 9.71 11.06 -4.39
CA THR A 43 9.52 12.41 -4.94
C THR A 43 10.07 12.55 -6.37
N ASP A 44 11.01 11.71 -6.75
CA ASP A 44 11.59 11.61 -8.09
C ASP A 44 10.59 11.02 -9.10
N THR A 45 9.85 9.98 -8.69
CA THR A 45 8.82 9.32 -9.52
C THR A 45 7.40 9.81 -9.24
N GLY A 46 7.18 10.56 -8.16
CA GLY A 46 5.87 11.10 -7.80
C GLY A 46 4.85 10.02 -7.40
N THR A 47 5.32 8.91 -6.85
CA THR A 47 4.54 7.69 -6.61
C THR A 47 4.76 7.13 -5.20
N PHE A 48 3.95 6.17 -4.80
CA PHE A 48 4.08 5.46 -3.53
C PHE A 48 4.46 3.99 -3.73
N ASP A 49 5.39 3.49 -2.93
CA ASP A 49 5.53 2.05 -2.66
C ASP A 49 4.58 1.65 -1.53
N LEU A 50 4.18 0.37 -1.51
CA LEU A 50 3.31 -0.22 -0.49
C LEU A 50 3.96 -1.45 0.17
N ASP A 51 3.96 -1.48 1.49
CA ASP A 51 4.33 -2.66 2.29
C ASP A 51 3.16 -3.13 3.15
N ILE A 52 2.94 -4.45 3.26
CA ILE A 52 2.03 -5.03 4.26
C ILE A 52 2.85 -5.46 5.48
N LEU A 53 2.48 -4.92 6.65
CA LEU A 53 3.26 -4.99 7.88
C LEU A 53 2.50 -5.70 9.01
N GLU A 54 3.22 -6.45 9.85
CA GLU A 54 2.70 -7.00 11.10
C GLU A 54 2.60 -5.92 12.18
N LEU A 55 1.56 -6.00 13.03
CA LEU A 55 1.37 -5.11 14.18
C LEU A 55 1.50 -5.85 15.52
N PRO A 56 1.98 -5.15 16.58
CA PRO A 56 2.52 -3.79 16.56
C PRO A 56 3.85 -3.71 15.79
N LEU A 57 4.22 -2.52 15.27
CA LEU A 57 5.41 -2.25 14.43
C LEU A 57 6.77 -2.45 15.17
N GLY A 58 6.81 -3.24 16.23
CA GLY A 58 7.94 -3.37 17.16
C GLY A 58 9.14 -4.14 16.62
N ASP A 59 8.98 -4.86 15.50
CA ASP A 59 10.07 -5.56 14.84
C ASP A 59 9.84 -5.53 13.32
N SER A 60 10.48 -4.57 12.65
CA SER A 60 10.42 -4.37 11.20
C SER A 60 10.97 -5.55 10.37
N SER A 61 11.40 -6.64 11.01
CA SER A 61 11.72 -7.91 10.35
C SER A 61 10.50 -8.66 9.82
N LYS A 62 9.29 -8.34 10.29
CA LYS A 62 8.04 -9.02 9.89
C LYS A 62 7.25 -8.21 8.85
N CYS A 63 7.83 -8.05 7.68
CA CYS A 63 7.15 -7.61 6.47
C CYS A 63 6.76 -8.84 5.65
N LEU A 64 5.54 -8.85 5.11
CA LEU A 64 5.08 -9.97 4.28
C LEU A 64 5.45 -9.78 2.80
N ALA A 65 5.30 -8.57 2.30
CA ALA A 65 5.55 -8.24 0.91
C ALA A 65 5.85 -6.76 0.76
N ARG A 66 6.88 -6.48 -0.04
CA ARG A 66 7.14 -5.16 -0.61
C ARG A 66 6.56 -5.12 -2.01
N TYR A 67 5.48 -4.36 -2.18
CA TYR A 67 4.92 -4.04 -3.47
C TYR A 67 5.60 -2.77 -3.97
N SER A 68 6.81 -2.94 -4.54
CA SER A 68 7.68 -1.87 -5.04
C SER A 68 7.20 -1.28 -6.38
N HIS A 69 5.89 -1.14 -6.54
CA HIS A 69 5.28 -0.65 -7.76
C HIS A 69 4.65 0.70 -7.48
N SER A 70 5.00 1.65 -8.33
CA SER A 70 4.83 3.07 -8.14
C SER A 70 3.36 3.46 -8.25
N TYR A 71 2.60 3.35 -7.16
CA TYR A 71 1.21 3.76 -7.15
C TYR A 71 1.11 5.30 -7.28
N PRO A 72 0.43 5.83 -8.31
CA PRO A 72 0.18 7.25 -8.36
C PRO A 72 -0.70 7.67 -7.18
N PRO A 73 -0.52 8.90 -6.64
CA PRO A 73 -1.26 9.39 -5.49
C PRO A 73 -2.79 9.27 -5.57
N CYS A 74 -3.34 9.32 -6.79
CA CYS A 74 -4.78 9.20 -7.02
C CYS A 74 -5.33 7.79 -6.73
N LEU A 75 -4.49 6.74 -6.85
CA LEU A 75 -4.88 5.35 -6.61
C LEU A 75 -4.72 4.93 -5.15
N VAL A 76 -3.89 5.63 -4.35
CA VAL A 76 -3.61 5.28 -2.95
C VAL A 76 -4.89 5.08 -2.11
N PRO A 77 -5.94 5.94 -2.18
CA PRO A 77 -7.17 5.69 -1.43
C PRO A 77 -7.89 4.39 -1.84
N THR A 78 -7.85 4.04 -3.13
CA THR A 78 -8.43 2.79 -3.65
C THR A 78 -7.63 1.59 -3.18
N VAL A 79 -6.29 1.67 -3.22
CA VAL A 79 -5.38 0.63 -2.74
C VAL A 79 -5.65 0.33 -1.27
N ILE A 80 -5.72 1.35 -0.41
CA ILE A 80 -6.00 1.17 1.02
C ILE A 80 -7.37 0.54 1.26
N ARG A 81 -8.40 0.97 0.52
CA ARG A 81 -9.74 0.36 0.61
C ARG A 81 -9.70 -1.12 0.24
N LEU A 82 -9.05 -1.47 -0.87
CA LEU A 82 -8.95 -2.85 -1.33
C LEU A 82 -8.11 -3.72 -0.40
N LEU A 83 -7.06 -3.16 0.19
CA LEU A 83 -6.21 -3.88 1.14
C LEU A 83 -6.97 -4.24 2.42
N ARG A 84 -7.86 -3.37 2.91
CA ARG A 84 -8.77 -3.72 4.01
C ARG A 84 -9.67 -4.92 3.66
N GLN A 85 -10.29 -4.88 2.47
CA GLN A 85 -11.14 -5.96 1.99
C GLN A 85 -10.36 -7.27 1.80
N TYR A 86 -9.12 -7.16 1.30
CA TYR A 86 -8.22 -8.29 1.15
C TYR A 86 -7.89 -8.92 2.51
N VAL A 87 -7.50 -8.13 3.51
CA VAL A 87 -7.21 -8.64 4.85
C VAL A 87 -8.45 -9.31 5.47
N GLU A 88 -9.63 -8.70 5.37
CA GLU A 88 -10.88 -9.27 5.87
C GLU A 88 -11.24 -10.60 5.19
N ALA A 89 -11.07 -10.69 3.86
CA ALA A 89 -11.38 -11.89 3.09
C ALA A 89 -10.46 -13.09 3.43
N HIS A 90 -9.26 -12.83 3.96
CA HIS A 90 -8.26 -13.85 4.26
C HIS A 90 -8.01 -14.00 5.76
N GLY A 91 -9.08 -14.01 6.56
CA GLY A 91 -9.02 -14.35 7.99
C GLY A 91 -8.68 -13.19 8.91
N GLY A 92 -8.50 -11.98 8.39
CA GLY A 92 -8.42 -10.76 9.19
C GLY A 92 -7.16 -10.65 10.05
N ASN A 93 -6.21 -11.57 9.97
CA ASN A 93 -4.98 -11.49 10.73
C ASN A 93 -3.74 -11.67 9.86
N PHE A 94 -2.60 -11.21 10.36
CA PHE A 94 -1.36 -11.22 9.60
C PHE A 94 -0.88 -12.63 9.23
N GLU A 95 -1.10 -13.62 10.10
CA GLU A 95 -0.69 -15.01 9.85
C GLU A 95 -1.43 -15.65 8.68
N HIS A 96 -2.76 -15.51 8.61
CA HIS A 96 -3.54 -16.04 7.49
C HIS A 96 -3.24 -15.31 6.18
N VAL A 97 -3.05 -13.99 6.24
CA VAL A 97 -2.63 -13.22 5.06
C VAL A 97 -1.25 -13.67 4.59
N ARG A 98 -0.31 -13.91 5.53
CA ARG A 98 1.03 -14.45 5.24
C ARG A 98 0.98 -15.84 4.61
N GLU A 99 0.16 -16.73 5.17
CA GLU A 99 -0.04 -18.07 4.63
C GLU A 99 -0.61 -18.01 3.20
N TYR A 100 -1.58 -17.13 2.95
CA TYR A 100 -2.19 -17.00 1.64
C TYR A 100 -1.22 -16.45 0.58
N GLU A 101 -0.46 -15.39 0.88
CA GLU A 101 0.57 -14.85 -0.03
C GLU A 101 1.63 -15.90 -0.37
N ALA A 102 2.05 -16.71 0.62
CA ALA A 102 3.08 -17.73 0.43
C ALA A 102 2.61 -18.94 -0.40
N ASN A 103 1.35 -19.36 -0.24
CA ASN A 103 0.84 -20.61 -0.83
C ASN A 103 0.14 -20.43 -2.19
N SER A 104 -0.38 -19.24 -2.49
CA SER A 104 -1.28 -19.05 -3.64
C SER A 104 -0.58 -18.65 -4.94
N ASN A 105 0.70 -18.27 -4.91
CA ASN A 105 1.40 -17.53 -5.99
C ASN A 105 0.64 -16.26 -6.48
N LYS A 106 -0.42 -15.85 -5.77
CA LYS A 106 -1.34 -14.79 -6.19
C LYS A 106 -1.61 -13.83 -5.03
N GLY A 107 -0.75 -12.84 -4.91
CA GLY A 107 -0.80 -11.88 -3.81
C GLY A 107 -1.85 -10.77 -3.98
N PHE A 108 -1.79 -9.77 -3.10
CA PHE A 108 -2.63 -8.58 -3.15
C PHE A 108 -2.62 -7.88 -4.53
N ALA A 109 -1.51 -7.96 -5.27
CA ALA A 109 -1.39 -7.46 -6.64
C ALA A 109 -2.48 -8.02 -7.57
N ASP A 110 -2.70 -9.34 -7.54
CA ASP A 110 -3.70 -10.00 -8.35
C ASP A 110 -5.12 -9.65 -7.87
N TYR A 111 -5.30 -9.56 -6.56
CA TYR A 111 -6.57 -9.10 -5.99
C TYR A 111 -6.91 -7.68 -6.45
N PHE A 112 -5.92 -6.78 -6.47
CA PHE A 112 -6.08 -5.42 -6.97
C PHE A 112 -6.45 -5.40 -8.45
N GLN A 113 -5.74 -6.17 -9.28
CA GLN A 113 -6.00 -6.26 -10.72
C GLN A 113 -7.41 -6.83 -11.00
N ASP A 114 -7.83 -7.88 -10.30
CA ASP A 114 -9.19 -8.44 -10.40
C ASP A 114 -10.27 -7.39 -10.08
N LYS A 115 -10.06 -6.60 -9.01
CA LYS A 115 -11.05 -5.62 -8.54
C LYS A 115 -11.08 -4.30 -9.30
N THR A 116 -9.99 -3.93 -9.96
CA THR A 116 -9.88 -2.63 -10.64
C THR A 116 -9.80 -2.75 -12.16
N SER A 117 -9.51 -3.94 -12.69
CA SER A 117 -9.14 -4.18 -14.08
C SER A 117 -7.92 -3.37 -14.55
N ILE A 118 -7.17 -2.75 -13.62
CA ILE A 118 -5.90 -2.08 -13.91
C ILE A 118 -4.83 -3.16 -13.87
N PRO A 119 -4.13 -3.43 -15.00
CA PRO A 119 -3.01 -4.34 -15.02
C PRO A 119 -1.95 -3.90 -14.02
N TYR A 120 -1.48 -4.83 -13.18
CA TYR A 120 -0.47 -4.51 -12.19
C TYR A 120 0.86 -4.07 -12.84
N ALA A 121 1.14 -4.56 -14.05
CA ALA A 121 2.26 -4.14 -14.91
C ALA A 121 2.24 -2.62 -15.21
N ASP A 122 1.06 -2.03 -15.39
CA ASP A 122 0.91 -0.60 -15.72
C ASP A 122 1.25 0.31 -14.52
N LEU A 123 1.33 -0.26 -13.31
CA LEU A 123 1.81 0.44 -12.10
C LEU A 123 3.32 0.36 -11.94
N VAL A 124 3.98 -0.58 -12.62
CA VAL A 124 5.44 -0.74 -12.65
C VAL A 124 6.06 0.27 -13.62
N ASP A 125 5.43 0.42 -14.78
CA ASP A 125 5.88 1.31 -15.87
C ASP A 125 5.26 2.71 -15.78
N TYR A 126 4.69 3.08 -14.63
CA TYR A 126 4.14 4.41 -14.43
C TYR A 126 5.27 5.45 -14.40
N GLU A 127 5.62 5.95 -15.58
CA GLU A 127 6.40 7.17 -15.76
C GLU A 127 5.43 8.36 -15.89
N PRO A 128 5.38 9.26 -14.90
CA PRO A 128 4.55 10.45 -15.00
C PRO A 128 5.12 11.37 -16.09
N ARG A 129 4.48 11.39 -17.27
CA ARG A 129 4.84 12.29 -18.38
C ARG A 129 4.69 13.76 -17.98
#